data_AF-A0A1M5YNI8-F1
#
_entry.id   AF-A0A1M5YNI8-F1
#
_cell.length_a   1.000
_cell.length_b   1.000
_cell.length_c   1.000
_cell.angle_alpha   90.00
_cell.angle_beta   90.00
_cell.angle_gamma   90.00
#
_symmetry.space_group_name_H-M   'P 1'
#
loop_
_entity.id
_entity.type
_entity.pdbx_description
1 polymer ?
#
loop_
_entity_poly.entity_id
_entity_poly.type
_entity_poly.pdbx_seq_one_letter_code
_entity_poly.pdbx_strand_id
1 'polypeptide(L)'
;MDDVTEPPITDLALPDADYLDYDEVIAAIDALSALDRARLDRLELRHLGGTDYVEGDLLHEAVCSAILEDKKCPRTTPFIAFLAQSMRNIAGRQRKKLRRQVPIDGGATRDDDSDDFDIEDDSPGAEVQIIRAENDKRAAEVWATLEPHYRGDEEMQLMLLGWEESMRGKELREFVGVTQERLDYIAKRVRRIAAKHYPKGWPL
;
A
#
# COMPACT_ATOMS: atom_id res chain seq x y z
N MET A 1 19.42 22.19 46.91
CA MET A 1 18.81 22.67 45.66
C MET A 1 19.58 21.96 44.58
N ASP A 2 19.16 20.73 44.29
CA ASP A 2 19.79 19.88 43.29
C ASP A 2 19.21 20.27 41.95
N ASP A 3 20.08 20.82 41.11
CA ASP A 3 19.79 21.22 39.74
C ASP A 3 19.76 19.95 38.88
N VAL A 4 18.56 19.43 38.65
CA VAL A 4 18.32 18.29 37.77
C VAL A 4 18.34 18.82 36.35
N THR A 5 19.53 18.83 35.74
CA THR A 5 19.66 19.05 34.30
C THR A 5 19.15 17.80 33.58
N GLU A 6 17.88 17.82 33.17
CA GLU A 6 17.35 16.86 32.22
C GLU A 6 18.11 17.01 30.89
N PRO A 7 18.64 15.92 30.31
CA PRO A 7 19.26 16.01 28.99
C PRO A 7 18.18 16.32 27.94
N PRO A 8 18.52 17.11 26.90
CA PRO A 8 17.56 17.44 25.87
C PRO A 8 17.15 16.14 25.18
N ILE A 9 15.83 15.96 25.05
CA ILE A 9 15.25 14.95 24.18
C ILE A 9 15.75 15.29 22.78
N THR A 10 16.80 14.61 22.33
CA THR A 10 17.21 14.60 20.94
C THR A 10 16.03 14.04 20.18
N ASP A 11 15.28 14.96 19.57
CA ASP A 11 14.31 14.65 18.54
C ASP A 11 15.07 13.88 17.46
N LEU A 12 14.97 12.55 17.53
CA LEU A 12 15.44 11.66 16.48
C LEU A 12 14.49 11.90 15.31
N ALA A 13 14.72 13.00 14.60
CA ALA A 13 14.16 13.24 13.30
C ALA A 13 14.40 11.96 12.49
N LEU A 14 13.31 11.24 12.24
CA LEU A 14 13.29 10.16 11.28
C LEU A 14 13.97 10.71 10.03
N PRO A 15 14.95 10.00 9.43
CA PRO A 15 15.61 10.50 8.24
C PRO A 15 14.54 10.92 7.25
N ASP A 16 14.61 12.17 6.77
CA ASP A 16 13.69 12.68 5.74
C ASP A 16 13.62 11.61 4.67
N ALA A 17 12.48 10.94 4.58
CA ALA A 17 12.31 9.88 3.61
C ALA A 17 12.51 10.53 2.24
N ASP A 18 13.49 10.02 1.50
CA ASP A 18 13.85 10.57 0.19
C ASP A 18 12.72 10.19 -0.78
N TYR A 19 11.89 11.17 -1.15
CA TYR A 19 10.73 10.99 -2.02
C TYR A 19 11.04 11.50 -3.43
N LEU A 20 10.34 10.94 -4.43
CA LEU A 20 10.35 11.48 -5.78
C LEU A 20 9.70 12.87 -5.78
N ASP A 21 10.31 13.80 -6.51
CA ASP A 21 9.70 15.09 -6.81
C ASP A 21 8.77 15.02 -8.03
N TYR A 22 8.14 16.13 -8.38
CA TYR A 22 7.21 16.21 -9.52
C TYR A 22 7.85 15.76 -10.84
N ASP A 23 9.03 16.27 -11.19
CA ASP A 23 9.69 15.97 -12.47
C ASP A 23 10.08 14.49 -12.54
N GLU A 24 10.49 13.92 -11.41
CA GLU A 24 10.83 12.51 -11.30
C GLU A 24 9.61 11.59 -11.35
N VAL A 25 8.46 12.02 -10.82
CA VAL A 25 7.19 11.31 -10.99
C VAL A 25 6.79 11.30 -12.47
N ILE A 26 6.88 12.43 -13.16
CA ILE A 26 6.59 12.50 -14.61
C ILE A 26 7.56 11.59 -15.39
N ALA A 27 8.86 11.65 -15.09
CA ALA A 27 9.85 10.77 -15.71
C ALA A 27 9.57 9.29 -15.45
N ALA A 28 9.12 8.94 -14.23
CA ALA A 28 8.75 7.56 -13.88
C ALA A 28 7.51 7.09 -14.66
N ILE A 29 6.52 7.96 -14.88
CA ILE A 29 5.33 7.67 -15.69
C ILE A 29 5.72 7.43 -17.16
N ASP A 30 6.59 8.30 -17.70
CA ASP A 30 7.05 8.20 -19.09
C ASP A 30 7.94 6.96 -19.31
N ALA A 31 8.67 6.53 -18.28
CA ALA A 31 9.51 5.34 -18.33
C ALA A 31 8.74 4.01 -18.23
N LEU A 32 7.42 4.03 -17.97
CA LEU A 32 6.60 2.81 -17.87
C LEU A 32 6.59 2.05 -19.20
N SER A 33 7.20 0.87 -19.19
CA SER A 33 7.24 -0.03 -20.34
C SER A 33 5.86 -0.63 -20.63
N ALA A 34 5.71 -1.29 -21.79
CA ALA A 34 4.49 -2.02 -22.12
C ALA A 34 4.19 -3.15 -21.11
N LEU A 35 5.24 -3.78 -20.55
CA LEU A 35 5.08 -4.78 -19.51
C LEU A 35 4.60 -4.15 -18.20
N ASP A 36 5.08 -2.95 -17.86
CA ASP A 36 4.67 -2.23 -16.65
C ASP A 36 3.21 -1.79 -16.71
N ARG A 37 2.78 -1.31 -17.89
CA ARG A 37 1.37 -1.00 -18.15
C ARG A 37 0.50 -2.24 -17.99
N ALA A 38 0.87 -3.36 -18.61
CA ALA A 38 0.15 -4.63 -18.45
C ALA A 38 0.11 -5.14 -16.99
N ARG A 39 1.16 -4.89 -16.20
CA ARG A 39 1.18 -5.18 -14.75
C ARG A 39 0.17 -4.30 -14.01
N LEU A 40 0.16 -3.00 -14.29
CA LEU A 40 -0.74 -2.04 -13.67
C LEU A 40 -2.20 -2.32 -14.01
N ASP A 41 -2.51 -2.62 -15.26
CA ASP A 41 -3.87 -3.00 -15.70
C ASP A 41 -4.35 -4.25 -14.93
N ARG A 42 -3.49 -5.26 -14.79
CA ARG A 42 -3.81 -6.47 -14.03
C ARG A 42 -4.05 -6.18 -12.54
N LEU A 43 -3.27 -5.27 -11.95
CA LEU A 43 -3.43 -4.85 -10.56
C LEU A 43 -4.73 -4.07 -10.37
N GLU A 44 -5.07 -3.17 -11.31
CA GLU A 44 -6.32 -2.44 -11.31
C GLU A 44 -7.51 -3.40 -11.33
N LEU A 45 -7.57 -4.33 -12.29
CA LEU A 45 -8.67 -5.30 -12.41
C LEU A 45 -8.90 -6.10 -11.12
N ARG A 46 -7.82 -6.40 -10.38
CA ARG A 46 -7.91 -7.09 -9.08
C ARG A 46 -8.55 -6.23 -7.99
N HIS A 47 -8.36 -4.91 -8.04
CA HIS A 47 -8.84 -3.97 -7.02
C HIS A 47 -10.19 -3.33 -7.34
N LEU A 48 -10.67 -3.40 -8.59
CA LEU A 48 -12.00 -2.91 -9.03
C LEU A 48 -13.18 -3.59 -8.32
N GLY A 49 -12.99 -4.82 -7.83
CA GLY A 49 -14.08 -5.56 -7.16
C GLY A 49 -14.71 -4.77 -6.00
N GLY A 50 -16.03 -4.55 -6.08
CA GLY A 50 -16.81 -3.85 -5.05
C GLY A 50 -16.67 -2.32 -5.06
N THR A 51 -16.07 -1.74 -6.09
CA THR A 51 -16.11 -0.30 -6.35
C THR A 51 -17.11 0.01 -7.47
N ASP A 52 -17.36 1.30 -7.70
CA ASP A 52 -18.12 1.89 -8.81
C ASP A 52 -17.19 2.44 -9.92
N TYR A 53 -15.88 2.19 -9.82
CA TYR A 53 -14.89 2.56 -10.83
C TYR A 53 -14.98 1.64 -12.05
N VAL A 54 -14.68 2.20 -13.23
CA VAL A 54 -14.46 1.40 -14.44
C VAL A 54 -12.97 1.16 -14.69
N GLU A 55 -12.64 0.30 -15.65
CA GLU A 55 -11.27 0.03 -16.07
C GLU A 55 -10.57 1.33 -16.52
N GLY A 56 -9.37 1.57 -16.02
CA GLY A 56 -8.58 2.79 -16.19
C GLY A 56 -8.75 3.83 -15.08
N ASP A 57 -9.91 3.90 -14.41
CA ASP A 57 -10.18 4.95 -13.42
C ASP A 57 -9.27 4.84 -12.20
N LEU A 58 -9.08 3.63 -11.68
CA LEU A 58 -8.36 3.43 -10.43
C LEU A 58 -6.86 3.70 -10.63
N LEU A 59 -6.33 3.29 -11.78
CA LEU A 59 -4.97 3.62 -12.18
C LEU A 59 -4.81 5.12 -12.40
N HIS A 60 -5.75 5.75 -13.08
CA HIS A 60 -5.74 7.20 -13.31
C HIS A 60 -5.71 7.99 -12.00
N GLU A 61 -6.59 7.65 -11.05
CA GLU A 61 -6.64 8.28 -9.73
C GLU A 61 -5.33 8.07 -8.94
N ALA A 62 -4.71 6.89 -9.05
CA ALA A 62 -3.43 6.61 -8.41
C ALA A 62 -2.30 7.46 -9.01
N VAL A 63 -2.28 7.65 -10.33
CA VAL A 63 -1.32 8.51 -11.03
C VAL A 63 -1.54 9.99 -10.68
N CYS A 64 -2.79 10.46 -10.70
CA CYS A 64 -3.13 11.82 -10.29
C CYS A 64 -2.71 12.10 -8.84
N SER A 65 -2.95 11.16 -7.92
CA SER A 65 -2.50 11.27 -6.53
C SER A 65 -0.98 11.39 -6.40
N ALA A 66 -0.22 10.78 -7.31
CA ALA A 66 1.24 10.86 -7.34
C ALA A 66 1.71 12.23 -7.83
N ILE A 67 1.11 12.73 -8.91
CA ILE A 67 1.44 14.01 -9.55
C ILE A 67 1.09 15.19 -8.65
N LEU A 68 -0.07 15.13 -7.97
CA LEU A 68 -0.55 16.19 -7.08
C LEU A 68 0.13 16.18 -5.70
N GLU A 69 1.09 15.29 -5.48
CA GLU A 69 1.77 15.06 -4.19
C GLU A 69 0.86 14.70 -3.00
N ASP A 70 -0.42 14.37 -3.25
CA ASP A 70 -1.33 13.84 -2.23
C ASP A 70 -0.78 12.55 -1.60
N LYS A 71 0.02 11.80 -2.37
CA LYS A 71 0.85 10.71 -1.88
C LYS A 71 2.25 10.80 -2.47
N LYS A 72 3.26 10.79 -1.59
CA LYS A 72 4.66 10.83 -1.99
C LYS A 72 5.22 9.42 -2.18
N CYS A 73 5.85 9.18 -3.32
CA CYS A 73 6.51 7.90 -3.62
C CYS A 73 7.93 7.93 -3.04
N PRO A 74 8.29 7.04 -2.10
CA PRO A 74 9.68 6.92 -1.66
C PRO A 74 10.55 6.49 -2.84
N ARG A 75 11.74 7.09 -3.00
CA ARG A 75 12.69 6.74 -4.07
C ARG A 75 13.14 5.29 -4.06
N THR A 76 13.06 4.67 -2.90
CA THR A 76 13.50 3.29 -2.67
C THR A 76 12.45 2.27 -3.08
N THR A 77 11.23 2.72 -3.35
CA THR A 77 10.07 1.91 -3.73
C THR A 77 9.90 1.93 -5.25
N PRO A 78 9.76 0.77 -5.92
CA PRO A 78 9.40 0.73 -7.33
C PRO A 78 8.08 1.46 -7.57
N PHE A 79 8.06 2.27 -8.62
CA PHE A 79 6.88 3.09 -8.93
C PHE A 79 5.61 2.25 -9.13
N ILE A 80 5.73 1.05 -9.72
CA ILE A 80 4.61 0.10 -9.86
C ILE A 80 4.06 -0.33 -8.50
N ALA A 81 4.93 -0.62 -7.52
CA ALA A 81 4.50 -1.02 -6.18
C ALA A 81 3.80 0.12 -5.45
N PHE A 82 4.31 1.35 -5.61
CA PHE A 82 3.65 2.54 -5.09
C PHE A 82 2.25 2.74 -5.69
N LEU A 83 2.11 2.61 -7.02
CA LEU A 83 0.80 2.72 -7.69
C LEU A 83 -0.14 1.59 -7.26
N ALA A 84 0.35 0.35 -7.15
CA ALA A 84 -0.43 -0.79 -6.67
C ALA A 84 -1.04 -0.53 -5.28
N GLN A 85 -0.22 -0.06 -4.34
CA GLN A 85 -0.66 0.27 -2.99
C GLN A 85 -1.64 1.45 -3.00
N SER A 86 -1.41 2.43 -3.87
CA SER A 86 -2.32 3.57 -4.05
C SER A 86 -3.69 3.13 -4.56
N MET A 87 -3.75 2.27 -5.58
CA MET A 87 -4.97 1.68 -6.11
C MET A 87 -5.72 0.90 -5.04
N ARG A 88 -5.04 0.02 -4.30
CA ARG A 88 -5.63 -0.75 -3.19
C ARG A 88 -6.27 0.16 -2.14
N ASN A 89 -5.58 1.24 -1.78
CA ASN A 89 -6.05 2.22 -0.80
C ASN A 89 -7.28 3.00 -1.30
N ILE A 90 -7.27 3.45 -2.56
CA ILE A 90 -8.38 4.17 -3.19
C ILE A 90 -9.61 3.26 -3.26
N ALA A 91 -9.44 2.05 -3.81
CA ALA A 91 -10.52 1.07 -3.90
C ALA A 91 -11.08 0.68 -2.52
N GLY A 92 -10.21 0.54 -1.51
CA GLY A 92 -10.60 0.27 -0.13
C GLY A 92 -11.43 1.39 0.49
N ARG A 93 -11.09 2.65 0.24
CA ARG A 93 -11.90 3.81 0.67
C ARG A 93 -13.24 3.84 -0.05
N GLN A 94 -13.24 3.59 -1.35
CA GLN A 94 -14.46 3.62 -2.15
C GLN A 94 -15.45 2.51 -1.74
N ARG A 95 -14.97 1.29 -1.52
CA ARG A 95 -15.78 0.19 -0.95
C ARG A 95 -16.47 0.59 0.36
N LYS A 96 -15.73 1.25 1.26
CA LYS A 96 -16.28 1.72 2.54
C LYS A 96 -17.35 2.78 2.33
N LYS A 97 -17.09 3.74 1.43
CA LYS A 97 -18.03 4.81 1.07
C LYS A 97 -19.34 4.22 0.51
N LEU A 98 -19.25 3.31 -0.46
CA LEU A 98 -20.42 2.67 -1.06
C LEU A 98 -21.21 1.85 -0.04
N ARG A 99 -20.55 1.09 0.83
CA ARG A 99 -21.23 0.34 1.90
C ARG A 99 -22.02 1.25 2.85
N ARG A 100 -21.57 2.49 3.08
CA ARG A 100 -22.29 3.49 3.90
C ARG A 100 -23.50 4.07 3.19
N GLN A 101 -23.55 4.02 1.86
CA GLN A 101 -24.61 4.61 1.05
C GLN A 101 -25.73 3.64 0.69
N VAL A 102 -25.57 2.34 0.92
CA VAL A 102 -26.65 1.35 0.71
C VAL A 102 -27.63 1.45 1.89
N PRO A 103 -28.88 1.89 1.69
CA PRO A 103 -29.91 1.75 2.72
C PRO A 103 -30.14 0.26 2.95
N ILE A 104 -30.17 -0.18 4.21
CA ILE A 104 -30.59 -1.54 4.55
C ILE A 104 -32.08 -1.64 4.23
N ASP A 105 -32.43 -2.00 3.00
CA ASP A 105 -33.82 -2.29 2.66
C ASP A 105 -34.11 -3.76 3.01
N GLY A 106 -34.91 -3.95 4.06
CA GLY A 106 -35.36 -5.25 4.51
C GLY A 106 -35.92 -5.30 5.93
N GLY A 107 -36.99 -4.55 6.23
CA GLY A 107 -37.78 -4.83 7.44
C GLY A 107 -38.79 -3.77 7.92
N ALA A 108 -39.97 -3.72 7.28
CA ALA A 108 -41.29 -3.33 7.81
C ALA A 108 -41.54 -1.93 8.42
N THR A 109 -42.34 -1.14 7.69
CA THR A 109 -43.32 -0.12 8.13
C THR A 109 -43.07 0.63 9.44
N ARG A 110 -42.83 1.95 9.35
CA ARG A 110 -43.51 2.90 10.24
C ARG A 110 -43.54 4.32 9.67
N ASP A 111 -44.65 4.98 9.96
CA ASP A 111 -45.08 6.31 9.53
C ASP A 111 -44.11 7.46 9.87
N ASP A 112 -44.20 8.49 9.03
CA ASP A 112 -44.06 9.93 9.25
C ASP A 112 -43.62 10.38 10.66
N ASP A 113 -42.35 10.75 10.82
CA ASP A 113 -41.96 11.96 11.57
C ASP A 113 -40.56 12.43 11.14
N SER A 114 -40.41 13.75 11.05
CA SER A 114 -39.21 14.47 10.63
C SER A 114 -38.10 14.51 11.70
N ASP A 115 -36.87 14.76 11.23
CA ASP A 115 -35.69 15.22 11.97
C ASP A 115 -34.99 14.23 12.92
N ASP A 116 -33.91 13.60 12.44
CA ASP A 116 -32.53 14.07 12.65
C ASP A 116 -31.60 13.02 12.00
N PHE A 117 -31.00 13.34 10.85
CA PHE A 117 -29.96 12.48 10.30
C PHE A 117 -28.69 12.76 11.10
N ASP A 118 -28.55 12.07 12.23
CA ASP A 118 -27.30 12.04 12.98
C ASP A 118 -26.25 11.40 12.06
N ILE A 119 -25.46 12.24 11.39
CA ILE A 119 -24.31 11.78 10.59
C ILE A 119 -23.28 11.31 11.63
N GLU A 120 -23.39 10.04 12.02
CA GLU A 120 -22.40 9.40 12.87
C GLU A 120 -21.02 9.58 12.24
N ASP A 121 -20.17 10.38 12.90
CA ASP A 121 -18.76 10.51 12.56
C ASP A 121 -18.04 9.20 12.89
N ASP A 122 -18.14 8.23 11.98
CA ASP A 122 -17.38 6.98 11.99
C ASP A 122 -15.97 7.20 11.42
N SER A 123 -15.36 8.34 11.74
CA SER A 123 -13.92 8.42 11.90
C SER A 123 -13.54 7.30 12.88
N PRO A 124 -12.57 6.43 12.54
CA PRO A 124 -12.20 5.35 13.44
C PRO A 124 -11.97 5.94 14.83
N GLY A 125 -12.59 5.40 15.87
CA GLY A 125 -12.37 5.91 17.23
C GLY A 125 -10.87 6.01 17.51
N ALA A 126 -10.47 6.94 18.37
CA ALA A 126 -9.05 7.21 18.65
C ALA A 126 -8.24 5.93 18.92
N GLU A 127 -8.82 4.93 19.58
CA GLU A 127 -8.25 3.60 19.79
C GLU A 127 -7.93 2.84 18.48
N VAL A 128 -8.86 2.82 17.52
CA VAL A 128 -8.65 2.16 16.22
C VAL A 128 -7.60 2.90 15.39
N GLN A 129 -7.52 4.23 15.52
CA GLN A 129 -6.45 5.00 14.89
C GLN A 129 -5.09 4.68 15.50
N ILE A 130 -5.00 4.56 16.83
CA ILE A 130 -3.78 4.17 17.55
C ILE A 130 -3.33 2.75 17.14
N ILE A 131 -4.25 1.77 17.09
CA ILE A 131 -3.92 0.40 16.68
C ILE A 131 -3.43 0.38 15.22
N ARG A 132 -4.04 1.15 14.32
CA ARG A 132 -3.58 1.27 12.93
C ARG A 132 -2.20 1.91 12.87
N ALA A 133 -1.99 3.01 13.57
CA ALA A 133 -0.69 3.68 13.62
C ALA A 133 0.41 2.77 14.20
N GLU A 134 0.09 1.96 15.22
CA GLU A 134 1.04 1.02 15.80
C GLU A 134 1.34 -0.15 14.84
N ASN A 135 0.33 -0.68 14.15
CA ASN A 135 0.54 -1.70 13.13
C ASN A 135 1.31 -1.15 11.93
N ASP A 136 1.02 0.07 11.48
CA ASP A 136 1.74 0.74 10.40
C ASP A 136 3.19 1.00 10.80
N LYS A 137 3.43 1.38 12.06
CA LYS A 137 4.78 1.53 12.61
C LYS A 137 5.53 0.19 12.65
N ARG A 138 4.90 -0.88 13.14
CA ARG A 138 5.51 -2.23 13.15
C ARG A 138 5.80 -2.73 11.72
N ALA A 139 4.87 -2.50 10.80
CA ALA A 139 5.08 -2.81 9.39
C ALA A 139 6.26 -2.00 8.84
N ALA A 140 6.34 -0.70 9.13
CA ALA A 140 7.46 0.16 8.72
C ALA A 140 8.79 -0.32 9.29
N GLU A 141 8.85 -0.76 10.56
CA GLU A 141 10.06 -1.32 11.18
C GLU A 141 10.52 -2.63 10.53
N VAL A 142 9.56 -3.51 10.22
CA VAL A 142 9.82 -4.75 9.47
C VAL A 142 10.31 -4.43 8.06
N TRP A 143 9.66 -3.49 7.38
CA TRP A 143 10.05 -3.06 6.05
C TRP A 143 11.44 -2.42 6.04
N ALA A 144 11.76 -1.52 6.98
CA ALA A 144 13.06 -0.89 7.11
C ALA A 144 14.19 -1.90 7.41
N THR A 145 13.89 -2.97 8.17
CA THR A 145 14.85 -4.05 8.42
C THR A 145 15.15 -4.85 7.15
N LEU A 146 14.14 -5.08 6.32
CA LEU A 146 14.25 -5.92 5.14
C LEU A 146 14.71 -5.15 3.90
N GLU A 147 14.41 -3.85 3.82
CA GLU A 147 14.70 -2.97 2.70
C GLU A 147 16.15 -3.05 2.21
N PRO A 148 17.18 -3.04 3.07
CA PRO A 148 18.57 -3.14 2.61
C PRO A 148 18.88 -4.43 1.83
N HIS A 149 18.05 -5.48 1.94
CA HIS A 149 18.29 -6.76 1.28
C HIS A 149 17.70 -6.88 -0.13
N TYR A 150 16.68 -6.06 -0.43
CA TYR A 150 15.99 -6.07 -1.72
C TYR A 150 16.03 -4.71 -2.42
N ARG A 151 16.57 -3.66 -1.79
CA ARG A 151 16.79 -2.36 -2.42
C ARG A 151 17.63 -2.52 -3.70
N GLY A 152 17.10 -2.05 -4.82
CA GLY A 152 17.72 -2.14 -6.14
C GLY A 152 17.57 -3.51 -6.84
N ASP A 153 16.88 -4.47 -6.21
CA ASP A 153 16.50 -5.74 -6.83
C ASP A 153 15.01 -5.69 -7.20
N GLU A 154 14.73 -5.10 -8.35
CA GLU A 154 13.36 -4.86 -8.83
C GLU A 154 12.57 -6.17 -8.97
N GLU A 155 13.20 -7.25 -9.47
CA GLU A 155 12.54 -8.56 -9.60
C GLU A 155 12.11 -9.11 -8.23
N MET A 156 12.93 -8.92 -7.20
CA MET A 156 12.59 -9.31 -5.83
C MET A 156 11.44 -8.47 -5.27
N GLN A 157 11.45 -7.16 -5.49
CA GLN A 157 10.39 -6.26 -5.05
C GLN A 157 9.06 -6.57 -5.76
N LEU A 158 9.09 -6.84 -7.08
CA LEU A 158 7.93 -7.29 -7.84
C LEU A 158 7.42 -8.67 -7.40
N MET A 159 8.31 -9.59 -7.04
CA MET A 159 7.90 -10.89 -6.51
C MET A 159 7.17 -10.75 -5.16
N LEU A 160 7.66 -9.88 -4.27
CA LEU A 160 7.01 -9.58 -2.99
C LEU A 160 5.62 -8.94 -3.21
N LEU A 161 5.53 -7.96 -4.11
CA LEU A 161 4.26 -7.35 -4.50
C LEU A 161 3.28 -8.41 -5.07
N GLY A 162 3.75 -9.26 -5.97
CA GLY A 162 2.92 -10.34 -6.51
C GLY A 162 2.46 -11.32 -5.41
N TRP A 163 3.30 -11.60 -4.41
CA TRP A 163 2.90 -12.43 -3.27
C TRP A 163 1.82 -11.80 -2.41
N GLU A 164 1.93 -10.51 -2.13
CA GLU A 164 0.94 -9.70 -1.44
C GLU A 164 -0.40 -9.71 -2.19
N GLU A 165 -0.34 -9.57 -3.51
CA GLU A 165 -1.50 -9.64 -4.41
C GLU A 165 -1.98 -11.08 -4.66
N SER A 166 -1.54 -12.04 -3.84
CA SER A 166 -1.94 -13.45 -3.90
C SER A 166 -1.64 -14.17 -5.22
N MET A 167 -0.74 -13.62 -6.05
CA MET A 167 -0.30 -14.23 -7.31
C MET A 167 0.63 -15.41 -7.04
N ARG A 168 0.48 -16.51 -7.78
CA ARG A 168 1.29 -17.74 -7.61
C ARG A 168 1.64 -18.39 -8.96
N GLY A 169 2.68 -19.22 -8.97
CA GLY A 169 3.05 -20.04 -10.13
C GLY A 169 3.24 -19.26 -11.43
N LYS A 170 2.55 -19.68 -12.50
CA LYS A 170 2.64 -19.06 -13.83
C LYS A 170 2.26 -17.58 -13.82
N GLU A 171 1.22 -17.21 -13.06
CA GLU A 171 0.78 -15.82 -12.94
C GLU A 171 1.88 -14.95 -12.33
N LEU A 172 2.47 -15.38 -11.21
CA LEU A 172 3.56 -14.64 -10.57
C LEU A 172 4.78 -14.51 -11.49
N ARG A 173 5.10 -15.58 -12.22
CA ARG A 173 6.20 -15.59 -13.19
C ARG A 173 6.00 -14.55 -14.30
N GLU A 174 4.80 -14.50 -14.86
CA GLU A 174 4.44 -13.53 -15.90
C GLU A 174 4.43 -12.10 -15.36
N PHE A 175 3.90 -11.90 -14.15
CA PHE A 175 3.91 -10.62 -13.47
C PHE A 175 5.34 -10.11 -13.24
N VAL A 176 6.23 -10.93 -12.70
CA VAL A 176 7.63 -10.54 -12.46
C VAL A 176 8.41 -10.44 -13.78
N GLY A 177 7.99 -11.14 -14.84
CA GLY A 177 8.64 -11.09 -16.16
C GLY A 177 9.89 -11.95 -16.28
N VAL A 178 9.99 -13.01 -15.47
CA VAL A 178 11.21 -13.84 -15.34
C VAL A 178 10.97 -15.30 -15.73
N THR A 179 12.04 -16.07 -15.90
CA THR A 179 11.93 -17.53 -16.09
C THR A 179 11.56 -18.22 -14.77
N GLN A 180 11.09 -19.48 -14.85
CA GLN A 180 10.77 -20.26 -13.66
C GLN A 180 12.00 -20.45 -12.75
N GLU A 181 13.16 -20.75 -13.33
CA GLU A 181 14.41 -20.92 -12.59
C GLU A 181 14.82 -19.64 -11.85
N ARG A 182 14.66 -18.48 -12.51
CA ARG A 182 14.95 -17.18 -11.92
C ARG A 182 13.99 -16.86 -10.77
N LEU A 183 12.69 -17.12 -10.96
CA LEU A 183 11.70 -16.94 -9.90
C LEU A 183 12.00 -17.82 -8.68
N ASP A 184 12.36 -19.09 -8.89
CA ASP A 184 12.72 -20.02 -7.82
C ASP A 184 13.99 -19.57 -7.08
N TYR A 185 14.95 -19.00 -7.80
CA TYR A 185 16.14 -18.39 -7.21
C TYR A 185 15.80 -17.20 -6.31
N ILE A 186 14.99 -16.25 -6.79
CA ILE A 186 14.55 -15.07 -6.02
C ILE A 186 13.76 -15.53 -4.78
N ALA A 187 12.83 -16.48 -4.94
CA ALA A 187 12.06 -17.03 -3.83
C ALA A 187 12.94 -17.68 -2.76
N LYS A 188 13.99 -18.42 -3.16
CA LYS A 188 14.98 -18.96 -2.21
C LYS A 188 15.73 -17.85 -1.49
N ARG A 189 16.12 -16.78 -2.19
CA ARG A 189 16.83 -15.65 -1.59
C ARG A 189 15.96 -14.91 -0.57
N VAL A 190 14.69 -14.62 -0.89
CA VAL A 190 13.74 -14.00 0.06
C VAL A 190 13.55 -14.88 1.30
N ARG A 191 13.35 -16.19 1.12
CA ARG A 191 13.21 -17.12 2.27
C ARG A 191 14.45 -17.15 3.16
N ARG A 192 15.66 -17.03 2.60
CA ARG A 192 16.91 -16.95 3.39
C ARG A 192 17.00 -15.66 4.19
N ILE A 193 16.63 -14.53 3.59
CA ILE A 193 16.58 -13.23 4.28
C ILE A 193 15.57 -13.31 5.43
N ALA A 194 14.36 -13.80 5.17
CA ALA A 194 13.33 -13.98 6.18
C ALA A 194 13.80 -14.89 7.33
N ALA A 195 14.41 -16.06 7.03
CA ALA A 195 14.91 -16.96 8.05
C ALA A 195 16.05 -16.37 8.90
N LYS A 196 16.87 -15.48 8.33
CA LYS A 196 17.97 -14.82 9.04
C LYS A 196 17.46 -13.76 10.01
N HIS A 197 16.50 -12.94 9.59
CA HIS A 197 16.01 -11.81 10.40
C HIS A 197 14.83 -12.19 11.31
N TYR A 198 14.06 -13.20 10.92
CA TYR A 198 12.86 -13.67 11.60
C TYR A 198 12.90 -15.19 11.81
N PRO A 199 13.87 -15.73 12.58
CA PRO A 199 14.04 -17.17 12.78
C PRO A 199 12.86 -17.84 13.50
N LYS A 200 12.01 -17.06 14.20
CA LYS A 200 10.79 -17.53 14.87
C LYS A 200 9.51 -17.25 14.07
N GLY A 201 9.63 -16.81 12.82
CA GLY A 201 8.52 -16.36 11.98
C GLY A 201 8.38 -14.83 11.96
N TRP A 202 7.73 -14.33 10.91
CA TRP A 202 7.46 -12.91 10.70
C TRP A 202 6.45 -12.41 11.74
N PRO A 203 6.71 -11.30 12.45
CA PRO A 203 5.66 -10.59 13.17
C PRO A 203 4.79 -9.85 12.13
N LEU A 204 3.74 -10.49 11.65
CA LEU A 204 2.64 -9.86 10.93
C LEU A 204 1.36 -9.99 11.77
#